data_AF-A0A5E7Z9K2-F1
#
_entry.id   AF-A0A5E7Z9K2-F1
#
_cell.length_a   1.000
_cell.length_b   1.000
_cell.length_c   1.000
_cell.angle_alpha   90.00
_cell.angle_beta   90.00
_cell.angle_gamma   90.00
#
_symmetry.space_group_name_H-M   'P 1'
#
loop_
_entity.id
_entity.type
_entity.pdbx_description
1 polymer ?
#
loop_
_entity_poly.entity_id
_entity_poly.type
_entity_poly.pdbx_seq_one_letter_code
_entity_poly.pdbx_strand_id
1 'polypeptide(L)'
;MAGSINKVILVGNLGADPEIRRTQDGRPIATLSVATSESWRDKSSGERREKTEWHRVVIFNEGLAKVAETYLKKGSKVYLEGQLATRKWQDQSGQDRYSTEVVLQGFGGSLVMLDSAKGTGYRPGGDGPEDYGHDPDRAAGRTAGRNNGGAAPYDPADTRRELDDDIPF
;
A
#
# COMPACT_ATOMS: atom_id res chain seq x y z
N MET A 1 32.13 -13.42 -16.52
CA MET A 1 31.90 -13.04 -15.11
C MET A 1 30.50 -13.47 -14.73
N ALA A 2 30.32 -14.19 -13.64
CA ALA A 2 28.99 -14.58 -13.16
C ALA A 2 28.27 -13.34 -12.59
N GLY A 3 27.05 -13.06 -13.07
CA GLY A 3 26.25 -11.94 -12.58
C GLY A 3 25.65 -12.28 -11.23
N SER A 4 26.02 -11.55 -10.18
CA SER A 4 25.27 -11.56 -8.92
C SER A 4 24.04 -10.66 -9.03
N ILE A 5 23.03 -10.91 -8.20
CA ILE A 5 21.82 -10.09 -8.11
C ILE A 5 21.76 -9.47 -6.73
N ASN A 6 21.66 -8.14 -6.69
CA ASN A 6 21.32 -7.37 -5.50
C ASN A 6 20.09 -6.54 -5.82
N LYS A 7 18.95 -6.92 -5.22
CA LYS A 7 17.65 -6.27 -5.40
C LYS A 7 16.90 -6.29 -4.07
N VAL A 8 16.33 -5.15 -3.72
CA VAL A 8 15.43 -4.97 -2.58
C VAL A 8 14.11 -4.42 -3.11
N ILE A 9 13.01 -5.02 -2.67
CA ILE A 9 11.66 -4.53 -2.97
C ILE A 9 10.98 -4.25 -1.63
N LEU A 10 10.45 -3.05 -1.46
CA LEU A 10 9.70 -2.64 -0.29
C LEU A 10 8.34 -2.10 -0.69
N VAL A 11 7.31 -2.49 0.06
CA VAL A 11 6.02 -1.80 0.07
C VAL A 11 5.75 -1.39 1.50
N GLY A 12 5.69 -0.08 1.74
CA GLY A 12 5.60 0.45 3.09
C GLY A 12 5.09 1.87 3.13
N ASN A 13 5.13 2.45 4.32
CA ASN A 13 4.67 3.82 4.56
C ASN A 13 5.82 4.69 5.07
N LEU A 14 5.88 5.94 4.61
CA LEU A 14 6.86 6.90 5.12
C LEU A 14 6.57 7.23 6.59
N GLY A 15 7.57 7.12 7.47
CA GLY A 15 7.45 7.51 8.89
C GLY A 15 7.59 9.01 9.15
N ALA A 16 8.22 9.71 8.23
CA ALA A 16 8.45 11.15 8.26
C ALA A 16 8.40 11.72 6.83
N ASP A 17 8.36 13.04 6.70
CA ASP A 17 8.50 13.69 5.40
C ASP A 17 9.88 13.38 4.78
N PRO A 18 10.01 13.33 3.44
CA PRO A 18 11.30 13.13 2.78
C PRO A 18 12.34 14.17 3.18
N GLU A 19 13.54 13.71 3.56
CA GLU A 19 14.67 14.61 3.78
C GLU A 19 15.41 14.86 2.46
N ILE A 20 15.39 16.11 1.98
CA ILE A 20 16.03 16.50 0.72
C ILE A 20 17.35 17.22 0.99
N ARG A 21 18.42 16.73 0.37
CA ARG A 21 19.73 17.38 0.35
C ARG A 21 20.14 17.65 -1.09
N ARG A 22 20.73 18.81 -1.36
CA ARG A 22 21.27 19.13 -2.68
C ARG A 22 22.78 18.98 -2.68
N THR A 23 23.32 18.36 -3.73
CA THR A 23 24.76 18.28 -3.97
C THR A 23 25.33 19.64 -4.39
N GLN A 24 26.65 19.76 -4.47
CA GLN A 24 27.32 20.99 -4.94
C GLN A 24 26.86 21.38 -6.35
N ASP A 25 26.57 20.39 -7.20
CA ASP A 25 26.05 20.59 -8.56
C ASP A 25 24.53 20.87 -8.60
N GLY A 26 23.87 21.03 -7.45
CA GLY A 26 22.44 21.30 -7.34
C GLY A 26 21.52 20.08 -7.47
N ARG A 27 22.05 18.88 -7.75
CA ARG A 27 21.23 17.66 -7.87
C ARG A 27 20.61 17.27 -6.53
N PRO A 28 19.29 17.00 -6.45
CA PRO A 28 18.63 16.56 -5.23
C PRO A 28 18.92 15.09 -4.91
N ILE A 29 19.09 14.81 -3.62
CA ILE A 29 19.18 13.47 -3.03
C ILE A 29 18.09 13.41 -1.96
N ALA A 30 17.19 12.43 -2.08
CA ALA A 30 16.13 12.20 -1.11
C ALA A 30 16.50 11.05 -0.17
N THR A 31 16.28 11.25 1.14
CA THR A 31 16.35 10.18 2.15
C THR A 31 14.96 9.95 2.72
N LEU A 32 14.51 8.69 2.68
CA LEU A 32 13.21 8.26 3.19
C LEU A 32 13.41 7.31 4.38
N SER A 33 12.50 7.40 5.35
CA SER A 33 12.33 6.41 6.41
C SER A 33 11.03 5.65 6.16
N VAL A 34 11.13 4.35 5.84
CA VAL A 34 9.99 3.53 5.41
C VAL A 34 9.74 2.40 6.41
N ALA A 35 8.52 2.35 6.94
CA ALA A 35 8.07 1.28 7.82
C ALA A 35 7.43 0.13 7.04
N THR A 36 7.77 -1.11 7.40
CA THR A 36 7.04 -2.33 7.01
C THR A 36 6.69 -3.12 8.26
N SER A 37 5.47 -3.65 8.35
CA SER A 37 4.99 -4.35 9.54
C SER A 37 4.54 -5.77 9.21
N GLU A 38 4.90 -6.72 10.06
CA GLU A 38 4.43 -8.10 10.02
C GLU A 38 3.63 -8.40 11.29
N SER A 39 2.49 -9.07 11.16
CA SER A 39 1.67 -9.51 12.29
C SER A 39 1.51 -11.01 12.27
N TRP A 40 1.75 -11.66 13.41
CA TRP A 40 1.63 -13.11 13.56
C TRP A 40 1.02 -13.46 14.91
N ARG A 41 0.54 -14.69 15.06
CA ARG A 41 0.07 -15.22 16.33
C ARG A 41 1.20 -15.97 17.03
N ASP A 42 1.51 -15.59 18.26
CA ASP A 42 2.51 -16.28 19.07
C ASP A 42 2.04 -17.70 19.40
N LYS A 43 2.89 -18.71 19.14
CA LYS A 43 2.52 -20.11 19.31
C LYS A 43 2.42 -20.54 20.78
N SER A 44 3.09 -19.81 21.69
CA SER A 44 3.12 -20.15 23.11
C SER A 44 2.02 -19.45 23.91
N SER A 45 1.78 -18.15 23.66
CA SER A 45 0.73 -17.39 24.35
C SER A 45 -0.60 -17.35 23.60
N GLY A 46 -0.61 -17.64 22.30
CA GLY A 46 -1.79 -17.50 21.44
C GLY A 46 -2.17 -16.04 21.15
N GLU A 47 -1.37 -15.06 21.58
CA GLU A 47 -1.62 -13.64 21.38
C GLU A 47 -1.18 -13.17 19.98
N ARG A 48 -1.82 -12.12 19.49
CA ARG A 48 -1.39 -11.45 18.25
C ARG A 48 -0.21 -10.52 18.55
N ARG A 49 0.91 -10.73 17.86
CA ARG A 49 2.09 -9.87 17.90
C ARG A 49 2.25 -9.11 16.59
N GLU A 50 2.99 -8.01 16.65
CA GLU A 50 3.33 -7.17 15.52
C GLU A 50 4.80 -6.74 15.64
N LYS A 51 5.50 -6.71 14.51
CA LYS A 51 6.88 -6.21 14.42
C LYS A 51 6.98 -5.27 13.23
N THR A 52 7.50 -4.07 13.50
CA THR A 52 7.74 -3.06 12.48
C THR A 52 9.23 -2.90 12.26
N GLU A 53 9.65 -3.03 11.01
CA GLU A 53 11.01 -2.78 10.54
C GLU A 53 11.10 -1.42 9.86
N TRP A 54 12.21 -0.72 10.11
CA TRP A 54 12.48 0.61 9.58
C TRP A 54 13.62 0.58 8.57
N HIS A 55 13.32 1.02 7.35
CA HIS A 55 14.23 0.99 6.22
C HIS A 55 14.66 2.41 5.89
N ARG A 56 15.98 2.64 5.89
CA ARG A 56 16.56 3.89 5.37
C ARG A 56 16.74 3.73 3.86
N VAL A 57 16.03 4.52 3.08
CA VAL A 57 16.08 4.50 1.62
C VAL A 57 16.73 5.79 1.11
N VAL A 58 17.75 5.69 0.27
CA VAL A 58 18.46 6.84 -0.30
C VAL A 58 18.30 6.84 -1.81
N ILE A 59 17.80 7.95 -2.34
CA ILE A 59 17.50 8.11 -3.76
C ILE A 59 18.50 9.09 -4.37
N PHE A 60 19.41 8.56 -5.18
CA PHE A 60 20.36 9.36 -5.97
C PHE A 60 19.85 9.65 -7.39
N ASN A 61 18.89 8.87 -7.88
CA ASN A 61 18.25 9.14 -9.16
C ASN A 61 17.50 10.48 -9.07
N GLU A 62 17.93 11.45 -9.87
CA GLU A 62 17.41 12.82 -9.83
C GLU A 62 15.89 12.90 -10.08
N GLY A 63 15.38 12.14 -11.05
CA GLY A 63 13.95 12.13 -11.38
C GLY A 63 13.12 11.60 -10.21
N LEU A 64 13.55 10.49 -9.61
CA LEU A 64 12.87 9.90 -8.46
C LEU A 64 12.99 10.77 -7.20
N ALA A 65 14.13 11.45 -7.01
CA ALA A 65 14.31 12.38 -5.89
C ALA A 65 13.37 13.59 -5.99
N LYS A 66 13.17 14.15 -7.20
CA LYS A 66 12.18 15.22 -7.43
C LYS A 66 10.74 14.77 -7.21
N VAL A 67 10.41 13.54 -7.62
CA VAL A 67 9.10 12.92 -7.35
C VAL A 67 8.89 12.80 -5.84
N ALA A 68 9.90 12.31 -5.11
CA ALA A 68 9.84 12.22 -3.66
C ALA A 68 9.66 13.60 -3.00
N GLU A 69 10.45 14.60 -3.40
CA GLU A 69 10.36 15.99 -2.90
C GLU A 69 8.97 16.61 -3.14
N THR A 70 8.38 16.37 -4.31
CA THR A 70 7.14 17.05 -4.72
C THR A 70 5.89 16.39 -4.16
N TYR A 71 5.86 15.07 -4.08
CA TYR A 71 4.61 14.33 -3.89
C TYR A 71 4.58 13.49 -2.60
N LEU A 72 5.73 13.11 -2.04
CA LEU A 72 5.74 12.27 -0.85
C LEU A 72 5.71 13.11 0.42
N LYS A 73 5.00 12.59 1.41
CA LYS A 73 4.92 13.13 2.77
C LYS A 73 4.85 11.99 3.78
N LYS A 74 4.94 12.33 5.06
CA LYS A 74 4.71 11.40 6.15
C LYS A 74 3.39 10.65 5.93
N GLY A 75 3.45 9.34 6.06
CA GLY A 75 2.32 8.43 5.89
C GLY A 75 2.10 7.97 4.45
N SER A 76 2.75 8.56 3.43
CA SER A 76 2.59 8.12 2.05
C SER A 76 2.98 6.66 1.88
N LYS A 77 2.11 5.89 1.21
CA LYS A 77 2.35 4.50 0.84
C LYS A 77 3.13 4.45 -0.47
N VAL A 78 4.22 3.69 -0.47
CA VAL A 78 5.14 3.61 -1.60
C VAL A 78 5.55 2.17 -1.89
N TYR A 79 5.72 1.87 -3.16
CA TYR A 79 6.54 0.76 -3.64
C TYR A 79 7.92 1.32 -4.01
N LEU A 80 8.97 0.63 -3.58
CA LEU A 80 10.36 0.99 -3.83
C LEU A 80 11.13 -0.24 -4.29
N GLU A 81 11.89 -0.10 -5.37
CA GLU A 81 12.88 -1.08 -5.80
C GLU A 81 14.27 -0.45 -5.82
N GLY A 82 15.25 -1.11 -5.20
CA GLY A 82 16.62 -0.65 -5.15
C GLY A 82 17.61 -1.77 -4.83
N GLN A 83 18.74 -1.42 -4.23
CA GLN A 83 19.82 -2.36 -3.88
C GLN A 83 20.31 -2.11 -2.46
N LEU A 84 20.77 -3.13 -1.74
CA LEU A 84 21.44 -2.91 -0.46
C LEU A 84 22.84 -2.35 -0.69
N ALA A 85 23.18 -1.28 0.04
CA ALA A 85 24.53 -0.77 0.14
C ALA A 85 24.89 -0.56 1.61
N THR A 86 26.03 -1.10 2.03
CA THR A 86 26.59 -0.85 3.36
C THR A 86 27.77 0.09 3.23
N ARG A 87 27.71 1.25 3.89
CA ARG A 87 28.82 2.20 3.96
C ARG A 87 29.46 2.19 5.33
N LYS A 88 30.78 2.33 5.33
CA LYS A 88 31.61 2.52 6.52
C LYS A 88 31.80 4.02 6.76
N TRP A 89 31.65 4.47 7.98
CA TRP A 89 31.92 5.85 8.41
C TRP A 89 32.52 5.85 9.81
N GLN A 90 33.28 6.87 10.17
CA GLN A 90 33.85 7.01 11.51
C GLN A 90 33.01 7.96 12.34
N ASP A 91 32.74 7.58 13.59
CA ASP A 91 32.10 8.46 14.55
C ASP A 91 33.09 9.48 15.13
N GLN A 92 32.59 10.36 16.00
CA GLN A 92 33.40 11.41 16.63
C GLN A 92 34.52 10.86 17.52
N SER A 93 34.42 9.60 17.95
CA SER A 93 35.44 8.91 18.73
C SER A 93 36.45 8.17 17.85
N GLY A 94 36.34 8.27 16.53
CA GLY A 94 37.20 7.59 15.56
C GLY A 94 36.87 6.11 15.37
N GLN A 95 35.76 5.62 15.93
CA GLN A 95 35.37 4.22 15.78
C GLN A 95 34.64 4.00 14.46
N ASP A 96 34.95 2.87 13.82
CA ASP A 96 34.30 2.46 12.58
C ASP A 96 32.84 2.03 12.83
N ARG A 97 31.92 2.65 12.11
CA ARG A 97 30.49 2.36 12.11
C ARG A 97 30.04 1.96 10.71
N TYR A 98 29.04 1.09 10.65
CA TYR A 98 28.46 0.63 9.40
C TYR A 98 26.99 1.05 9.34
N SER A 99 26.54 1.47 8.17
CA SER A 99 25.13 1.77 7.91
C SER A 99 24.72 1.09 6.62
N THR A 100 23.69 0.25 6.71
CA THR A 100 23.09 -0.44 5.55
C THR A 100 21.86 0.34 5.12
N GLU A 101 21.80 0.66 3.83
CA GLU A 101 20.78 1.51 3.22
C GLU A 101 20.25 0.83 1.96
N VAL A 102 18.99 1.10 1.62
CA VAL A 102 18.43 0.73 0.32
C VAL A 102 18.67 1.90 -0.63
N VAL A 103 19.42 1.66 -1.70
CA VAL A 103 19.86 2.72 -2.61
C VAL A 103 19.14 2.60 -3.94
N LEU A 104 18.52 3.70 -4.38
CA LEU A 104 17.94 3.87 -5.71
C LEU A 104 18.91 4.72 -6.54
N GLN A 105 19.67 4.04 -7.40
CA GLN A 105 20.69 4.64 -8.27
C GLN A 105 20.54 4.19 -9.73
N GLY A 106 20.90 5.06 -10.67
CA GLY A 106 20.85 4.76 -12.10
C GLY A 106 19.45 4.34 -12.59
N PHE A 107 19.40 3.41 -13.54
CA PHE A 107 18.17 2.88 -14.14
C PHE A 107 17.57 1.69 -13.37
N GLY A 108 18.24 1.18 -12.33
CA GLY A 108 17.80 0.03 -11.55
C GLY A 108 16.89 0.37 -10.35
N GLY A 109 16.59 1.65 -10.13
CA GLY A 109 15.72 2.11 -9.05
C GLY A 109 14.30 2.37 -9.54
N SER A 110 13.31 2.03 -8.73
CA SER A 110 11.89 2.34 -8.99
C SER A 110 11.22 2.92 -7.75
N LEU A 111 10.36 3.91 -7.96
CA LEU A 111 9.49 4.47 -6.94
C LEU A 111 8.09 4.61 -7.53
N VAL A 112 7.10 4.01 -6.88
CA VAL A 112 5.70 4.14 -7.25
C VAL A 112 4.92 4.59 -6.02
N MET A 113 4.16 5.67 -6.16
CA MET A 113 3.21 6.12 -5.15
C MET A 113 1.98 5.22 -5.19
N LEU A 114 1.60 4.67 -4.04
CA LEU A 114 0.46 3.78 -3.90
C LEU A 114 -0.69 4.42 -3.11
N ASP A 115 -0.58 5.71 -2.79
CA ASP A 115 -1.67 6.44 -2.17
C ASP A 115 -2.84 6.53 -3.15
N SER A 116 -4.01 6.05 -2.73
CA SER A 116 -5.26 6.37 -3.41
C SER A 116 -5.41 7.89 -3.41
N ALA A 117 -5.60 8.51 -4.57
CA ALA A 117 -5.85 9.94 -4.66
C ALA A 117 -6.97 10.33 -3.69
N LYS A 118 -6.61 10.98 -2.58
CA LYS A 118 -7.60 11.52 -1.64
C LYS A 118 -8.30 12.67 -2.36
N GLY A 119 -9.46 12.37 -2.96
CA GLY A 119 -10.44 13.36 -3.39
C GLY A 119 -10.48 13.65 -4.88
N THR A 120 -11.14 12.77 -5.64
CA THR A 120 -12.38 13.18 -6.31
C THR A 120 -13.42 12.12 -5.97
N GLY A 121 -14.27 12.42 -5.00
CA GLY A 121 -15.50 11.67 -4.83
C GLY A 121 -16.33 11.88 -6.08
N TYR A 122 -16.13 11.02 -7.07
CA TYR A 122 -17.12 10.82 -8.13
C TYR A 122 -18.33 10.18 -7.44
N ARG A 123 -19.23 11.02 -6.92
CA ARG A 123 -20.65 10.68 -6.82
C ARG A 123 -21.15 10.66 -8.26
N PRO A 124 -21.51 9.51 -8.84
CA PRO A 124 -22.24 9.51 -10.10
C PRO A 124 -23.55 10.25 -9.87
N GLY A 125 -23.75 11.32 -10.63
CA GLY A 125 -24.98 12.09 -10.86
C GLY A 125 -26.11 11.92 -9.85
N GLY A 126 -26.25 12.90 -8.96
CA GLY A 126 -27.45 13.11 -8.14
C GLY A 126 -27.94 14.54 -8.28
N ASP A 127 -28.07 15.03 -9.52
CA ASP A 127 -28.76 16.27 -9.86
C ASP A 127 -29.85 15.92 -10.86
N GLY A 128 -31.11 16.16 -10.47
CA GLY A 128 -32.31 15.90 -11.26
C GLY A 128 -32.37 16.73 -12.56
N PRO A 129 -33.44 16.58 -13.36
CA PRO A 129 -34.60 17.43 -13.07
C PRO A 129 -35.97 16.83 -13.46
N GLU A 130 -37.05 17.54 -13.07
CA GLU A 130 -38.41 17.57 -13.66
C GLU A 130 -39.33 16.35 -13.39
N ASP A 131 -40.27 16.48 -12.46
CA ASP A 131 -41.64 16.95 -12.72
C ASP A 131 -42.47 15.97 -13.58
N TYR A 132 -43.12 15.02 -12.92
CA TYR A 132 -44.37 14.42 -13.38
C TYR A 132 -45.29 14.26 -12.17
N GLY A 133 -46.42 14.97 -12.23
CA GLY A 133 -47.34 15.23 -11.12
C GLY A 133 -47.81 14.00 -10.34
N HIS A 134 -47.82 14.16 -9.02
CA HIS A 134 -48.47 13.24 -8.09
C HIS A 134 -49.76 13.88 -7.57
N ASP A 135 -50.87 13.36 -8.06
CA ASP A 135 -52.25 13.66 -7.67
C ASP A 135 -52.55 12.97 -6.32
N PRO A 136 -52.92 13.68 -5.22
CA PRO A 136 -53.14 13.06 -3.93
C PRO A 136 -54.64 12.94 -3.61
N ASP A 137 -55.42 12.29 -4.48
CA ASP A 137 -56.81 11.96 -4.18
C ASP A 137 -57.13 10.49 -4.49
N ARG A 138 -56.94 9.62 -3.49
CA ARG A 138 -57.82 8.44 -3.27
C ARG A 138 -57.60 7.78 -1.91
N ALA A 139 -58.57 8.03 -1.05
CA ALA A 139 -58.77 7.37 0.23
C ALA A 139 -59.21 5.90 0.09
N ALA A 140 -58.83 5.14 1.12
CA ALA A 140 -59.55 4.01 1.73
C ALA A 140 -59.80 2.73 0.91
N GLY A 141 -59.29 1.60 1.43
CA GLY A 141 -59.77 0.27 1.04
C GLY A 141 -58.97 -0.88 1.64
N ARG A 142 -59.58 -1.63 2.54
CA ARG A 142 -59.09 -2.84 3.21
C ARG A 142 -58.82 -3.95 2.18
N THR A 143 -58.03 -4.98 2.53
CA THR A 143 -58.43 -6.42 2.65
C THR A 143 -57.19 -7.33 2.70
N ALA A 144 -57.26 -8.35 3.56
CA ALA A 144 -56.28 -9.41 3.76
C ALA A 144 -56.27 -10.45 2.61
N GLY A 145 -55.14 -11.15 2.41
CA GLY A 145 -55.14 -12.43 1.69
C GLY A 145 -53.83 -12.90 1.04
N ARG A 146 -53.12 -13.80 1.75
CA ARG A 146 -52.63 -15.13 1.29
C ARG A 146 -51.59 -15.26 0.14
N ASN A 147 -50.37 -15.62 0.57
CA ASN A 147 -49.56 -16.84 0.28
C ASN A 147 -49.32 -17.35 -1.17
N ASN A 148 -48.03 -17.47 -1.55
CA ASN A 148 -47.30 -18.65 -2.09
C ASN A 148 -46.16 -18.20 -3.04
N GLY A 149 -44.87 -18.31 -2.72
CA GLY A 149 -44.00 -19.51 -2.83
C GLY A 149 -42.76 -19.09 -3.65
N GLY A 150 -41.54 -19.61 -3.56
CA GLY A 150 -40.83 -20.54 -2.70
C GLY A 150 -39.37 -20.52 -3.22
N ALA A 151 -38.38 -20.37 -2.36
CA ALA A 151 -36.96 -20.44 -2.72
C ALA A 151 -36.22 -21.28 -1.67
N ALA A 152 -35.55 -22.33 -2.12
CA ALA A 152 -34.87 -23.31 -1.29
C ALA A 152 -33.63 -22.70 -0.59
N PRO A 153 -33.22 -23.22 0.59
CA PRO A 153 -32.01 -22.76 1.26
C PRO A 153 -30.74 -23.35 0.61
N TYR A 154 -29.73 -22.50 0.46
CA TYR A 154 -28.36 -22.86 0.06
C TYR A 154 -27.65 -23.63 1.19
N ASP A 155 -27.14 -24.83 0.89
CA ASP A 155 -26.34 -25.65 1.81
C ASP A 155 -24.83 -25.52 1.46
N PRO A 156 -24.01 -24.93 2.34
CA PRO A 156 -22.57 -24.73 2.11
C PRO A 156 -21.70 -26.00 2.27
N ALA A 157 -22.29 -27.19 2.42
CA ALA A 157 -21.54 -28.44 2.57
C ALA A 157 -21.07 -29.07 1.25
N ASP A 158 -21.62 -28.66 0.10
CA ASP A 158 -21.39 -29.33 -1.19
C ASP A 158 -20.10 -28.86 -1.90
N THR A 159 -19.70 -27.60 -1.73
CA THR A 159 -18.53 -27.02 -2.42
C THR A 159 -17.17 -27.49 -1.90
N ARG A 160 -17.13 -28.31 -0.83
CA ARG A 160 -15.87 -28.83 -0.26
C ARG A 160 -15.44 -30.15 -0.86
N ARG A 161 -16.34 -30.89 -1.52
CA ARG A 161 -16.02 -32.19 -2.14
C ARG A 161 -15.50 -32.05 -3.56
N GLU A 162 -15.89 -31.00 -4.28
CA GLU A 162 -15.49 -30.79 -5.68
C GLU A 162 -14.07 -30.20 -5.83
N LEU A 163 -13.45 -29.68 -4.76
CA LEU A 163 -12.13 -29.02 -4.81
C LEU A 163 -10.94 -29.92 -4.44
N ASP A 164 -11.18 -31.13 -3.92
CA ASP A 164 -10.14 -32.05 -3.46
C ASP A 164 -9.65 -33.04 -4.56
N ASP A 165 -10.41 -33.21 -5.65
CA ASP A 165 -10.20 -34.31 -6.61
C ASP A 165 -9.49 -33.94 -7.94
N ASP A 166 -9.02 -32.70 -8.12
CA ASP A 166 -8.53 -32.22 -9.43
C ASP A 166 -7.16 -31.50 -9.42
N ILE A 167 -6.22 -31.91 -8.55
CA ILE A 167 -4.83 -31.43 -8.61
C ILE A 167 -3.91 -32.52 -9.17
N PRO A 168 -3.58 -32.52 -10.47
CA PRO A 168 -2.59 -33.43 -11.04
C PRO A 168 -1.15 -33.02 -10.66
N PHE A 169 -0.34 -34.01 -10.29
CA PHE A 169 1.12 -33.92 -10.09
C PHE A 169 1.87 -33.82 -11.42
#